data_AF-A0AAN4P7P4-F1
#
_entry.id   AF-A0AAN4P7P4-F1
#
_cell.length_a   1.000
_cell.length_b   1.000
_cell.length_c   1.000
_cell.angle_alpha   90.00
_cell.angle_beta   90.00
_cell.angle_gamma   90.00
#
_symmetry.space_group_name_H-M   'P 1'
#
loop_
_entity.id
_entity.type
_entity.pdbx_description
1 polymer ?
#
loop_
_entity_poly.entity_id
_entity_poly.type
_entity_poly.pdbx_seq_one_letter_code
_entity_poly.pdbx_strand_id
1 'polypeptide(L)'
;MDIDNKVSFPDLLGLSETDPEFVALFKQFAFQEVPKDLPFSLDERRYYLATLAVLVGSQGLEAYKEILPVALDNGVKAVEVKELLYQAVAYLGLSRVYAFFAPTNTIFTN
;
A
#
# COMPACT_ATOMS: atom_id res chain seq x y z
N MET A 1 -13.68 -2.60 -16.48
CA MET A 1 -13.05 -1.50 -15.74
C MET A 1 -11.68 -1.32 -16.37
N ASP A 2 -11.45 -0.25 -17.10
CA ASP A 2 -10.16 0.02 -17.76
C ASP A 2 -9.10 0.25 -16.68
N ILE A 3 -8.26 -0.74 -16.49
CA ILE A 3 -7.19 -0.78 -15.47
C ILE A 3 -6.01 0.09 -15.92
N ASP A 4 -5.98 0.45 -17.20
CA ASP A 4 -4.87 1.17 -17.84
C ASP A 4 -4.77 2.65 -17.46
N ASN A 5 -5.75 3.23 -16.75
CA ASN A 5 -5.85 4.70 -16.64
C ASN A 5 -6.14 5.31 -15.26
N LYS A 6 -6.00 4.56 -14.15
CA LYS A 6 -6.20 5.17 -12.82
C LYS A 6 -5.13 4.96 -11.77
N VAL A 7 -4.27 3.96 -11.89
CA VAL A 7 -3.19 3.76 -10.91
C VAL A 7 -1.93 3.39 -11.67
N SER A 8 -1.13 4.40 -12.01
CA SER A 8 0.27 4.17 -12.32
C SER A 8 0.92 3.69 -11.03
N PHE A 9 1.03 2.37 -10.86
CA PHE A 9 1.87 1.85 -9.80
C PHE A 9 3.27 2.46 -9.99
N PRO A 10 3.89 2.97 -8.93
CA PRO A 10 5.28 3.41 -9.02
C PRO A 10 6.09 2.28 -9.65
N ASP A 11 7.05 2.62 -10.50
CA ASP A 11 7.99 1.61 -10.98
C ASP A 11 8.58 0.94 -9.74
N LEU A 12 8.22 -0.35 -9.54
CA LEU A 12 8.38 -1.09 -8.30
C LEU A 12 9.86 -1.13 -7.93
N LEU A 13 10.35 -0.11 -7.24
CA LEU A 13 11.76 0.05 -6.88
C LEU A 13 12.73 -0.11 -8.09
N GLY A 14 12.30 0.25 -9.31
CA GLY A 14 13.10 0.09 -10.54
C GLY A 14 13.04 -1.30 -11.20
N LEU A 15 12.17 -2.20 -10.73
CA LEU A 15 12.07 -3.57 -11.24
C LEU A 15 11.56 -3.64 -12.70
N SER A 16 10.93 -2.59 -13.23
CA SER A 16 10.49 -2.63 -14.63
C SER A 16 11.68 -2.65 -15.60
N GLU A 17 12.84 -2.12 -15.19
CA GLU A 17 14.06 -2.12 -15.98
C GLU A 17 14.83 -3.45 -15.87
N THR A 18 14.87 -4.04 -14.67
CA THR A 18 15.67 -5.26 -14.41
C THR A 18 14.89 -6.56 -14.61
N ASP A 19 13.59 -6.57 -14.30
CA ASP A 19 12.73 -7.75 -14.21
C ASP A 19 11.32 -7.50 -14.80
N PRO A 20 11.19 -7.10 -16.08
CA PRO A 20 9.92 -6.70 -16.68
C PRO A 20 8.86 -7.81 -16.70
N GLU A 21 9.27 -9.07 -16.83
CA GLU A 21 8.35 -10.22 -16.79
C GLU A 21 7.73 -10.39 -15.40
N PHE A 22 8.53 -10.27 -14.34
CA PHE A 22 8.03 -10.31 -12.98
C PHE A 22 7.03 -9.17 -12.72
N VAL A 23 7.35 -7.95 -13.18
CA VAL A 23 6.43 -6.81 -13.04
C VAL A 23 5.10 -7.07 -13.74
N ALA A 24 5.12 -7.64 -14.95
CA ALA A 24 3.90 -7.99 -15.68
C ALA A 24 3.06 -9.03 -14.92
N LEU A 25 3.69 -10.12 -14.46
CA LEU A 25 3.03 -11.17 -13.67
C LEU A 25 2.47 -10.63 -12.35
N PHE A 26 3.24 -9.83 -11.64
CA PHE A 26 2.84 -9.23 -10.37
C PHE A 26 1.67 -8.27 -10.56
N LYS A 27 1.69 -7.43 -11.61
CA LYS A 27 0.57 -6.53 -11.92
C LYS A 27 -0.71 -7.29 -12.23
N GLN A 28 -0.62 -8.36 -13.03
CA GLN A 28 -1.77 -9.20 -13.33
C GLN A 28 -2.35 -9.81 -12.04
N PHE A 29 -1.50 -10.42 -11.22
CA PHE A 29 -1.91 -11.03 -9.96
C PHE A 29 -2.53 -10.01 -9.00
N ALA A 30 -1.80 -8.94 -8.66
CA ALA A 30 -2.18 -8.00 -7.61
C ALA A 30 -3.40 -7.13 -7.98
N PHE A 31 -3.60 -6.79 -9.25
CA PHE A 31 -4.67 -5.85 -9.67
C PHE A 31 -5.80 -6.49 -10.46
N GLN A 32 -5.61 -7.69 -11.00
CA GLN A 32 -6.67 -8.36 -11.74
C GLN A 32 -7.19 -9.57 -11.02
N GLU A 33 -6.31 -10.44 -10.52
CA GLU A 33 -6.72 -11.72 -9.92
C GLU A 33 -7.18 -11.51 -8.48
N VAL A 34 -6.33 -10.92 -7.63
CA VAL A 34 -6.66 -10.68 -6.22
C VAL A 34 -7.95 -9.87 -6.05
N PRO A 35 -8.17 -8.74 -6.75
CA PRO A 35 -9.39 -7.94 -6.56
C PRO A 35 -10.67 -8.64 -7.02
N LYS A 36 -10.60 -9.54 -8.01
CA LYS A 36 -11.77 -10.31 -8.49
C LYS A 36 -12.29 -11.27 -7.43
N ASP A 37 -11.39 -11.82 -6.62
CA ASP A 37 -11.71 -12.81 -5.59
C ASP A 37 -11.96 -12.18 -4.22
N LEU A 38 -11.96 -10.85 -4.11
CA LEU A 38 -12.24 -10.17 -2.85
C LEU A 38 -13.70 -10.40 -2.43
N PRO A 39 -13.94 -10.73 -1.15
CA PRO A 39 -15.29 -10.78 -0.63
C PRO A 39 -15.94 -9.39 -0.74
N PHE A 40 -17.24 -9.35 -1.02
CA PHE A 40 -18.01 -8.11 -1.23
C PHE A 40 -17.91 -7.09 -0.06
N SER A 41 -17.49 -7.55 1.13
CA SER A 41 -17.27 -6.71 2.31
C SER A 41 -15.98 -5.87 2.27
N LEU A 42 -15.04 -6.20 1.36
CA LEU A 42 -13.75 -5.53 1.22
C LEU A 42 -13.76 -4.59 0.00
N ASP A 43 -14.25 -3.37 0.21
CA ASP A 43 -14.10 -2.28 -0.78
C ASP A 43 -12.62 -1.87 -0.95
N GLU A 44 -12.32 -1.13 -2.03
CA GLU A 44 -10.94 -0.70 -2.37
C GLU A 44 -10.25 0.01 -1.20
N ARG A 45 -10.97 0.91 -0.51
CA ARG A 45 -10.46 1.60 0.69
C ARG A 45 -10.03 0.60 1.76
N ARG A 46 -10.89 -0.37 2.12
CA ARG A 46 -10.55 -1.39 3.13
C ARG A 46 -9.44 -2.31 2.67
N TYR A 47 -9.38 -2.64 1.38
CA TYR A 47 -8.30 -3.42 0.80
C TYR A 47 -6.96 -2.71 0.97
N TYR A 48 -6.84 -1.45 0.57
CA TYR A 48 -5.59 -0.71 0.70
C TYR A 48 -5.20 -0.42 2.15
N LEU A 49 -6.18 -0.15 3.04
CA LEU A 49 -5.89 -0.01 4.47
C LEU A 49 -5.33 -1.32 5.06
N ALA A 50 -5.87 -2.47 4.66
CA ALA A 50 -5.34 -3.77 5.07
C ALA A 50 -3.94 -4.02 4.49
N THR A 51 -3.70 -3.67 3.23
CA THR A 51 -2.38 -3.75 2.59
C THR A 51 -1.34 -2.91 3.34
N LEU A 52 -1.65 -1.66 3.68
CA LEU A 52 -0.76 -0.83 4.50
C LEU A 52 -0.48 -1.47 5.86
N ALA A 53 -1.48 -2.08 6.50
CA ALA A 53 -1.32 -2.74 7.79
C ALA A 53 -0.38 -3.95 7.68
N VAL A 54 -0.52 -4.75 6.62
CA VAL A 54 0.36 -5.88 6.33
C VAL A 54 1.80 -5.41 6.10
N LEU A 55 2.01 -4.33 5.34
CA LEU A 55 3.35 -3.78 5.09
C LEU A 55 4.02 -3.26 6.35
N VAL A 56 3.26 -2.62 7.24
CA VAL A 56 3.76 -2.24 8.57
C VAL A 56 4.09 -3.49 9.39
N GLY A 57 3.20 -4.48 9.43
CA GLY A 57 3.41 -5.74 10.15
C GLY A 57 4.60 -6.57 9.67
N SER A 58 4.88 -6.53 8.36
CA SER A 58 5.98 -7.26 7.72
C SER A 58 7.28 -6.46 7.63
N GLN A 59 7.30 -5.21 8.14
CA GLN A 59 8.44 -4.29 8.04
C GLN A 59 8.82 -3.89 6.60
N GLY A 60 7.87 -3.93 5.65
CA GLY A 60 8.05 -3.56 4.25
C GLY A 60 8.01 -2.05 4.00
N LEU A 61 8.97 -1.30 4.54
CA LEU A 61 8.98 0.18 4.49
C LEU A 61 9.00 0.75 3.07
N GLU A 62 9.83 0.21 2.18
CA GLU A 62 9.95 0.73 0.81
C GLU A 62 8.65 0.51 0.01
N ALA A 63 8.07 -0.69 0.10
CA ALA A 63 6.75 -0.94 -0.47
C ALA A 63 5.67 -0.05 0.16
N TYR A 64 5.69 0.17 1.49
CA TYR A 64 4.74 1.06 2.16
C TYR A 64 4.76 2.48 1.58
N LYS A 65 5.95 3.03 1.29
CA LYS A 65 6.11 4.36 0.70
C LYS A 65 5.45 4.46 -0.68
N GLU A 66 5.59 3.41 -1.49
CA GLU A 66 4.98 3.35 -2.83
C GLU A 66 3.45 3.14 -2.78
N ILE A 67 2.97 2.35 -1.81
CA ILE A 67 1.54 2.04 -1.67
C ILE A 67 0.75 3.16 -1.01
N LEU A 68 1.35 3.93 -0.11
CA LEU A 68 0.62 4.96 0.65
C LEU A 68 -0.08 5.98 -0.26
N PRO A 69 0.56 6.57 -1.30
CA PRO A 69 -0.13 7.46 -2.24
C PRO A 69 -1.30 6.77 -2.96
N VAL A 70 -1.09 5.53 -3.42
CA VAL A 70 -2.13 4.73 -4.08
C VAL A 70 -3.32 4.50 -3.15
N ALA A 71 -3.07 4.20 -1.88
CA ALA A 71 -4.11 4.00 -0.88
C ALA A 71 -4.95 5.28 -0.67
N LEU A 72 -4.31 6.45 -0.64
CA LEU A 72 -4.99 7.75 -0.52
C LEU A 72 -5.88 8.02 -1.74
N ASP A 73 -5.38 7.76 -2.96
CA ASP A 73 -6.14 7.91 -4.20
C ASP A 73 -7.36 6.98 -4.27
N ASN A 74 -7.28 5.83 -3.58
CA ASN A 74 -8.36 4.85 -3.47
C ASN A 74 -9.22 5.03 -2.20
N GLY A 75 -9.19 6.24 -1.61
CA GLY A 75 -10.15 6.67 -0.59
C GLY A 75 -9.78 6.35 0.85
N VAL A 76 -8.58 5.82 1.12
CA VAL A 76 -8.04 5.76 2.48
C VAL A 76 -7.74 7.19 2.94
N LYS A 77 -8.26 7.58 4.10
CA LYS A 77 -8.05 8.93 4.64
C LYS A 77 -6.72 8.99 5.39
N ALA A 78 -6.06 10.14 5.34
CA ALA A 78 -4.83 10.39 6.11
C ALA A 78 -4.99 10.08 7.62
N VAL A 79 -6.16 10.37 8.19
CA VAL A 79 -6.48 10.03 9.59
C VAL A 79 -6.50 8.52 9.84
N GLU A 80 -7.02 7.72 8.91
CA GLU A 80 -7.06 6.25 9.04
C GLU A 80 -5.66 5.66 9.01
N VAL A 81 -4.76 6.21 8.19
CA VAL A 81 -3.35 5.81 8.17
C VAL A 81 -2.65 6.16 9.48
N LYS A 82 -2.94 7.34 10.07
CA LYS A 82 -2.41 7.69 11.39
C LYS A 82 -2.90 6.75 12.47
N GLU A 83 -4.20 6.47 12.49
CA GLU A 83 -4.80 5.52 13.42
C GLU A 83 -4.20 4.13 13.26
N LEU A 84 -3.97 3.65 12.03
CA LEU A 84 -3.28 2.41 11.75
C LEU A 84 -1.90 2.37 12.40
N LEU A 85 -1.06 3.40 12.22
CA LEU A 85 0.26 3.45 12.84
C LEU A 85 0.19 3.51 14.37
N TYR A 86 -0.75 4.28 14.93
CA TYR A 86 -0.93 4.35 16.38
C TYR A 86 -1.36 3.02 16.97
N GLN A 87 -2.31 2.33 16.34
CA GLN A 87 -2.72 0.99 16.75
C GLN A 87 -1.58 -0.02 16.59
N ALA A 88 -0.81 0.05 15.51
CA ALA A 88 0.32 -0.85 15.26
C ALA A 88 1.38 -0.79 16.37
N VAL A 89 1.57 0.37 17.03
CA VAL A 89 2.50 0.49 18.17
C VAL A 89 2.12 -0.47 19.30
N ALA A 90 0.82 -0.68 19.56
CA ALA A 90 0.36 -1.59 20.61
C ALA A 90 0.61 -3.07 20.28
N TYR A 91 0.59 -3.43 18.99
CA TYR A 91 0.75 -4.83 18.54
C TYR A 91 2.19 -5.20 18.18
N LEU A 92 2.97 -4.25 17.63
CA LEU A 92 4.29 -4.49 17.06
C LEU A 92 5.43 -3.84 17.88
N GLY A 93 5.09 -2.91 18.77
CA GLY A 93 6.04 -2.09 19.52
C GLY A 93 6.55 -0.89 18.73
N LEU A 94 6.90 0.19 19.45
CA LEU A 94 7.32 1.45 18.86
C LEU A 94 8.54 1.30 17.92
N SER A 95 9.53 0.47 18.28
CA SER A 95 10.76 0.32 17.50
C SER A 95 10.51 -0.14 16.06
N ARG A 96 9.50 -1.01 15.85
CA ARG A 96 9.13 -1.53 14.54
C ARG A 96 8.34 -0.52 13.70
N VAL A 97 7.45 0.23 14.36
CA VAL A 97 6.54 1.18 13.72
C VAL A 97 7.20 2.54 13.48
N TYR A 98 8.20 2.91 14.28
CA TYR A 98 8.82 4.24 14.27
C TYR A 98 9.26 4.69 12.86
N ALA A 99 9.86 3.78 12.09
CA ALA A 99 10.36 4.06 10.75
C ALA A 99 9.28 4.52 9.74
N PHE A 100 8.00 4.23 10.01
CA PHE A 100 6.89 4.54 9.12
C PHE A 100 6.34 5.96 9.34
N PHE A 101 6.59 6.61 10.48
CA PHE A 101 6.02 7.93 10.76
C PHE A 101 6.58 9.04 9.87
N ALA A 102 7.89 9.06 9.66
CA ALA A 102 8.56 10.07 8.83
C ALA A 102 8.03 10.08 7.38
N PRO A 103 8.06 8.96 6.63
CA PRO A 103 7.55 8.95 5.25
C PRO A 103 6.06 9.27 5.19
N THR A 104 5.26 8.79 6.15
CA THR A 104 3.83 9.13 6.25
C THR A 104 3.60 10.63 6.38
N ASN A 105 4.37 11.29 7.27
CA ASN A 105 4.27 12.74 7.45
C ASN A 105 4.65 13.49 6.18
N THR A 106 5.75 13.11 5.54
CA THR A 106 6.23 13.75 4.30
C THR A 106 5.18 13.67 3.19
N ILE A 107 4.53 12.52 3.01
CA ILE A 107 3.51 12.33 2.00
C ILE A 107 2.26 13.18 2.28
N PHE A 108 1.90 13.40 3.55
CA PHE A 108 0.73 14.22 3.91
C PHE A 108 0.96 15.73 3.80
N THR A 109 2.21 16.17 3.64
CA THR A 109 2.56 17.59 3.47
C THR A 109 2.73 18.01 2.02
N ASN A 110 2.73 17.05 1.09
CA ASN A 110 2.80 17.30 -0.36
C ASN A 110 1.38 17.39 -0.95
#